data_AF-A0A926VHV3-F1
#
_entry.id   AF-A0A926VHV3-F1
#
_cell.length_a   1.000
_cell.length_b   1.000
_cell.length_c   1.000
_cell.angle_alpha   90.00
_cell.angle_beta   90.00
_cell.angle_gamma   90.00
#
_symmetry.space_group_name_H-M   'P 1'
#
loop_
_entity.id
_entity.type
_entity.pdbx_description
1 polymer ?
#
loop_
_entity_poly.entity_id
_entity_poly.type
_entity_poly.pdbx_seq_one_letter_code
_entity_poly.pdbx_strand_id
1 'polypeptide(L)'
;MMQENAEWDGETVLKQSQYFDEVKREELEDTIEILRQQIEMLNQELRGKELQLQELEQELSFTNEQLCAYSSQQLTFKEAKELAKYLLASQKSSSESLAELLSAIYGYYVKGNDLKPTNRPSYITPVKNAVDGEFYREEKFKILQLREQLKENRKQIKYQVNRLKETYNRVKSSYNKLQAQLARQKVEGVSYEVDLLADRCLLRQSERKSNTFDALKRVEGIAQNF
;
A
#
# COMPACT_ATOMS: atom_id res chain seq x y z
N MET A 1 24.54 7.83 -67.05
CA MET A 1 23.90 8.18 -65.76
C MET A 1 22.43 7.82 -65.87
N MET A 2 22.04 6.66 -65.34
CA MET A 2 20.63 6.27 -65.22
C MET A 2 20.16 6.72 -63.85
N GLN A 3 19.25 7.69 -63.80
CA GLN A 3 18.47 7.98 -62.61
C GLN A 3 17.32 7.00 -62.57
N GLU A 4 17.40 6.05 -61.65
CA GLU A 4 16.34 5.14 -61.28
C GLU A 4 15.35 5.94 -60.42
N ASN A 5 14.38 6.57 -61.06
CA ASN A 5 13.23 7.14 -60.36
C ASN A 5 12.34 5.97 -59.95
N ALA A 6 12.57 5.45 -58.73
CA ALA A 6 11.61 4.58 -58.08
C ALA A 6 10.33 5.41 -57.85
N GLU A 7 9.34 5.16 -58.68
CA GLU A 7 7.99 5.69 -58.54
C GLU A 7 7.37 4.95 -57.35
N TRP A 8 7.41 5.58 -56.17
CA TRP A 8 6.77 5.04 -54.97
C TRP A 8 5.26 5.09 -55.20
N ASP A 9 4.65 3.95 -55.51
CA ASP A 9 3.21 3.88 -55.61
C ASP A 9 2.59 4.22 -54.24
N GLY A 10 1.47 4.96 -54.25
CA GLY A 10 0.79 5.36 -53.02
C GLY A 10 0.28 4.17 -52.19
N GLU A 11 0.12 3.00 -52.82
CA GLU A 11 -0.31 1.75 -52.17
C GLU A 11 0.78 1.17 -51.25
N THR A 12 2.05 1.37 -51.59
CA THR A 12 3.23 0.90 -50.88
C THR A 12 3.48 1.78 -49.66
N VAL A 13 3.27 3.09 -49.78
CA VAL A 13 3.33 4.05 -48.66
C VAL A 13 2.19 3.79 -47.67
N LEU A 14 0.99 3.48 -48.15
CA LEU A 14 -0.17 3.14 -47.30
C LEU A 14 0.03 1.83 -46.52
N LYS A 15 0.55 0.78 -47.16
CA LYS A 15 0.86 -0.50 -46.50
C LYS A 15 1.95 -0.35 -45.43
N GLN A 16 2.96 0.48 -45.67
CA GLN A 16 3.99 0.77 -44.66
C GLN A 16 3.44 1.58 -43.48
N SER A 17 2.53 2.54 -43.72
CA SER A 17 1.88 3.31 -42.65
C SER A 17 0.98 2.42 -41.77
N GLN A 18 0.15 1.58 -42.38
CA GLN A 18 -0.71 0.64 -41.66
C GLN A 18 0.09 -0.35 -40.82
N TYR A 19 1.18 -0.90 -41.39
CA TYR A 19 2.08 -1.78 -40.66
C TYR A 19 2.73 -1.08 -39.44
N PHE A 20 3.15 0.17 -39.60
CA PHE A 20 3.74 0.94 -38.50
C PHE A 20 2.74 1.22 -37.37
N ASP A 21 1.48 1.52 -37.72
CA ASP A 21 0.40 1.72 -36.75
C ASP A 21 -0.02 0.45 -36.02
N GLU A 22 0.09 -0.72 -36.68
CA GLU A 22 -0.21 -2.02 -36.10
C GLU A 22 0.88 -2.49 -35.13
N VAL A 23 2.16 -2.34 -35.50
CA VAL A 23 3.30 -2.62 -34.59
C VAL A 23 3.22 -1.74 -33.34
N LYS A 24 2.94 -0.45 -33.51
CA LYS A 24 2.82 0.49 -32.37
C LYS A 24 1.63 0.17 -31.47
N ARG A 25 0.55 -0.40 -32.03
CA ARG A 25 -0.60 -0.87 -31.25
C ARG A 25 -0.24 -2.10 -30.42
N GLU A 26 0.46 -3.06 -31.01
CA GLU A 26 0.92 -4.27 -30.33
C GLU A 26 1.86 -3.94 -29.16
N GLU A 27 2.83 -3.03 -29.37
CA GLU A 27 3.72 -2.53 -28.31
C GLU A 27 2.95 -1.86 -27.15
N LEU A 28 1.88 -1.13 -27.47
CA LEU A 28 1.01 -0.49 -26.47
C LEU A 28 0.22 -1.53 -25.69
N GLU A 29 -0.30 -2.56 -26.35
CA GLU A 29 -1.06 -3.64 -25.71
C GLU A 29 -0.17 -4.47 -24.77
N ASP A 30 1.05 -4.79 -25.18
CA ASP A 30 2.06 -5.45 -24.34
C ASP A 30 2.42 -4.61 -23.11
N THR A 31 2.65 -3.30 -23.32
CA THR A 31 2.96 -2.38 -22.21
C THR A 31 1.79 -2.29 -21.22
N ILE A 32 0.55 -2.26 -21.72
CA ILE A 32 -0.67 -2.24 -20.90
C ILE A 32 -0.76 -3.51 -20.04
N GLU A 33 -0.45 -4.68 -20.62
CA GLU A 33 -0.50 -5.95 -19.90
C GLU A 33 0.56 -6.03 -18.80
N ILE A 34 1.80 -5.61 -19.07
CA ILE A 34 2.87 -5.51 -18.06
C ILE A 34 2.44 -4.60 -16.90
N LEU A 35 1.87 -3.43 -17.20
CA LEU A 35 1.44 -2.48 -16.16
C LEU A 35 0.26 -3.04 -15.35
N ARG A 36 -0.64 -3.82 -15.95
CA ARG A 36 -1.72 -4.52 -15.22
C ARG A 36 -1.17 -5.52 -14.22
N GLN A 37 -0.21 -6.33 -14.64
CA GLN A 37 0.44 -7.31 -13.77
C GLN A 37 1.18 -6.62 -12.61
N GLN A 38 1.87 -5.51 -12.88
CA GLN A 38 2.50 -4.70 -11.84
C GLN A 38 1.48 -4.10 -10.86
N ILE A 39 0.34 -3.60 -11.34
CA ILE A 39 -0.75 -3.10 -10.51
C ILE A 39 -1.27 -4.21 -9.57
N GLU A 40 -1.51 -5.40 -10.10
CA GLU A 40 -2.02 -6.51 -9.30
C GLU A 40 -1.02 -6.95 -8.22
N MET A 41 0.26 -7.05 -8.57
CA MET A 41 1.33 -7.35 -7.64
C MET A 41 1.42 -6.31 -6.50
N LEU A 42 1.42 -5.01 -6.84
CA LEU A 42 1.47 -3.93 -5.86
C LEU A 42 0.22 -3.92 -4.96
N ASN A 43 -0.96 -4.25 -5.49
CA ASN A 43 -2.18 -4.38 -4.70
C ASN A 43 -2.09 -5.55 -3.70
N GLN A 44 -1.49 -6.68 -4.10
CA GLN A 44 -1.28 -7.80 -3.20
C GLN A 44 -0.28 -7.45 -2.09
N GLU A 45 0.82 -6.80 -2.43
CA GLU A 45 1.82 -6.35 -1.46
C GLU A 45 1.21 -5.33 -0.48
N LEU A 46 0.44 -4.36 -0.98
CA LEU A 46 -0.25 -3.36 -0.16
C LEU A 46 -1.19 -4.04 0.84
N ARG A 47 -2.03 -4.97 0.39
CA ARG A 47 -2.92 -5.74 1.26
C ARG A 47 -2.16 -6.51 2.33
N GLY A 48 -1.04 -7.14 1.98
CA GLY A 48 -0.18 -7.82 2.94
C GLY A 48 0.39 -6.88 4.00
N LYS A 49 0.83 -5.69 3.60
CA LYS A 49 1.36 -4.67 4.52
C LYS A 49 0.28 -4.05 5.41
N GLU A 50 -0.94 -3.87 4.89
CA GLU A 50 -2.08 -3.40 5.67
C GLU A 50 -2.49 -4.42 6.74
N LEU A 51 -2.49 -5.71 6.40
CA LEU A 51 -2.73 -6.77 7.38
C LEU A 51 -1.66 -6.79 8.48
N GLN A 52 -0.38 -6.73 8.11
CA GLN A 52 0.74 -6.66 9.08
C GLN A 52 0.61 -5.45 10.01
N LEU A 53 0.19 -4.29 9.49
CA LEU A 53 -0.04 -3.10 10.29
C LEU A 53 -1.17 -3.33 11.31
N GLN A 54 -2.26 -3.97 10.89
CA GLN A 54 -3.40 -4.26 11.76
C GLN A 54 -3.02 -5.23 12.88
N GLU A 55 -2.26 -6.28 12.58
CA GLU A 55 -1.74 -7.23 13.58
C GLU A 55 -0.86 -6.51 14.62
N LEU A 56 0.06 -5.66 14.17
CA LEU A 56 0.91 -4.85 15.04
C LEU A 56 0.12 -3.87 15.92
N GLU A 57 -0.95 -3.27 15.38
CA GLU A 57 -1.81 -2.38 16.16
C GLU A 57 -2.58 -3.12 17.24
N GLN A 58 -3.05 -4.35 16.95
CA GLN A 58 -3.70 -5.20 17.94
C GLN A 58 -2.73 -5.65 19.03
N GLU A 59 -1.53 -6.11 18.67
CA GLU A 59 -0.51 -6.51 19.65
C GLU A 59 -0.10 -5.34 20.54
N LEU A 60 0.05 -4.14 19.96
CA LEU A 60 0.37 -2.93 20.70
C LEU A 60 -0.76 -2.51 21.63
N SER A 61 -2.02 -2.63 21.22
CA SER A 61 -3.18 -2.40 22.09
C SER A 61 -3.17 -3.36 23.28
N PHE A 62 -3.03 -4.67 22.99
CA PHE A 62 -3.04 -5.72 24.00
C PHE A 62 -1.90 -5.57 25.02
N THR A 63 -0.67 -5.32 24.57
CA THR A 63 0.47 -5.09 25.47
C THR A 63 0.30 -3.81 26.28
N ASN A 64 -0.32 -2.77 25.72
CA ASN A 64 -0.59 -1.53 26.45
C ASN A 64 -1.69 -1.74 27.51
N GLU A 65 -2.73 -2.52 27.22
CA GLU A 65 -3.74 -2.93 28.19
C GLU A 65 -3.12 -3.74 29.34
N GLN A 66 -2.24 -4.69 29.04
CA GLN A 66 -1.52 -5.43 30.09
C GLN A 66 -0.69 -4.51 30.97
N LEU A 67 0.09 -3.58 30.38
CA LEU A 67 0.88 -2.63 31.15
C LEU A 67 0.02 -1.73 32.04
N CYS A 68 -1.12 -1.27 31.52
CA CYS A 68 -2.08 -0.51 32.31
C CYS A 68 -2.65 -1.35 33.48
N ALA A 69 -3.04 -2.60 33.23
CA ALA A 69 -3.50 -3.52 34.27
C ALA A 69 -2.44 -3.71 35.37
N TYR A 70 -1.18 -3.95 34.98
CA TYR A 70 -0.05 -4.05 35.93
C TYR A 70 0.14 -2.78 36.76
N SER A 71 -0.03 -1.60 36.16
CA SER A 71 0.10 -0.32 36.88
C SER A 71 -1.07 -0.03 37.81
N SER A 72 -2.27 -0.52 37.49
CA SER A 72 -3.49 -0.30 38.27
C SER A 72 -3.62 -1.22 39.49
N GLN A 73 -2.83 -2.29 39.56
CA GLN A 73 -2.82 -3.23 40.70
C GLN A 73 -1.99 -2.76 41.89
N GLN A 74 -1.26 -1.64 41.76
CA GLN A 74 -0.40 -1.11 42.81
C GLN A 74 -1.05 0.10 43.49
N LEU A 75 -0.95 0.18 44.82
CA LEU A 75 -1.35 1.38 45.55
C LEU A 75 -0.57 2.60 45.05
N THR A 76 -1.27 3.70 44.80
CA THR A 76 -0.61 4.99 44.62
C THR A 76 0.15 5.38 45.90
N PHE A 77 1.16 6.24 45.77
CA PHE A 77 1.91 6.72 46.94
C PHE A 77 1.00 7.33 48.03
N LYS A 78 -0.09 7.99 47.63
CA LYS A 78 -1.08 8.57 48.55
C LYS A 78 -1.83 7.47 49.30
N GLU A 79 -2.29 6.44 48.61
CA GLU A 79 -3.02 5.32 49.24
C GLU A 79 -2.09 4.48 50.11
N ALA A 80 -0.85 4.24 49.68
CA ALA A 80 0.18 3.59 50.49
C ALA A 80 0.48 4.39 51.76
N LYS A 81 0.50 5.73 51.68
CA LYS A 81 0.69 6.61 52.83
C LYS A 81 -0.48 6.56 53.81
N GLU A 82 -1.72 6.53 53.33
CA GLU A 82 -2.90 6.39 54.19
C GLU A 82 -2.97 5.00 54.82
N LEU A 83 -2.66 3.95 54.07
CA LEU A 83 -2.54 2.59 54.61
C LEU A 83 -1.45 2.51 55.69
N ALA A 84 -0.28 3.12 55.47
CA ALA A 84 0.79 3.15 56.47
C ALA A 84 0.34 3.86 57.77
N LYS A 85 -0.39 4.97 57.67
CA LYS A 85 -0.96 5.64 58.85
C LYS A 85 -1.95 4.76 59.60
N TYR A 86 -2.83 4.07 58.86
CA TYR A 86 -3.80 3.14 59.44
C TYR A 86 -3.09 1.99 60.17
N LEU A 87 -2.06 1.41 59.57
CA LEU A 87 -1.27 0.32 60.17
C LEU A 87 -0.49 0.79 61.41
N LEU A 88 0.06 2.00 61.40
CA LEU A 88 0.71 2.60 62.57
C LEU A 88 -0.23 2.81 63.75
N ALA A 89 -1.52 3.03 63.50
CA ALA A 89 -2.55 3.14 64.53
C ALA A 89 -3.10 1.77 64.97
N SER A 90 -2.76 0.70 64.27
CA SER A 90 -3.24 -0.65 64.59
C SER A 90 -2.42 -1.30 65.71
N GLN A 91 -3.01 -2.27 66.42
CA GLN A 91 -2.31 -3.08 67.42
C GLN A 91 -1.51 -4.24 66.79
N LYS A 92 -1.36 -4.29 65.46
CA LYS A 92 -0.61 -5.35 64.77
C LYS A 92 0.87 -5.25 65.11
N SER A 93 1.57 -6.38 65.05
CA SER A 93 3.02 -6.37 65.21
C SER A 93 3.70 -5.62 64.05
N SER A 94 4.91 -5.11 64.27
CA SER A 94 5.67 -4.39 63.23
C SER A 94 5.93 -5.26 61.99
N SER A 95 6.16 -6.56 62.18
CA SER A 95 6.37 -7.52 61.08
C SER A 95 5.10 -7.75 60.28
N GLU A 96 3.95 -7.91 60.92
CA GLU A 96 2.66 -8.03 60.23
C GLU A 96 2.28 -6.75 59.49
N SER A 97 2.44 -5.60 60.13
CA SER A 97 2.16 -4.30 59.52
C SER A 97 3.04 -4.03 58.31
N LEU A 98 4.34 -4.37 58.39
CA LEU A 98 5.27 -4.21 57.29
C LEU A 98 4.96 -5.19 56.14
N ALA A 99 4.61 -6.44 56.45
CA ALA A 99 4.21 -7.43 55.45
C ALA A 99 2.94 -7.01 54.71
N GLU A 100 1.95 -6.50 55.43
CA GLU A 100 0.69 -6.03 54.84
C GLU A 100 0.89 -4.81 53.94
N LEU A 101 1.71 -3.84 54.37
CA LEU A 101 2.06 -2.67 53.57
C LEU A 101 2.82 -3.06 52.29
N LEU A 102 3.82 -3.93 52.40
CA LEU A 102 4.59 -4.41 51.25
C LEU A 102 3.72 -5.22 50.29
N SER A 103 2.82 -6.04 50.81
CA SER A 103 1.90 -6.82 50.00
C SER A 103 0.99 -5.93 49.16
N ALA A 104 0.51 -4.84 49.76
CA ALA A 104 -0.37 -3.90 49.08
C ALA A 104 0.36 -2.98 48.09
N ILE A 105 1.65 -2.67 48.30
CA ILE A 105 2.46 -1.87 47.38
C ILE A 105 2.89 -2.69 46.15
N TYR A 106 3.34 -3.92 46.36
CA TYR A 106 3.90 -4.75 45.29
C TYR A 106 2.87 -5.70 44.65
N GLY A 107 1.69 -5.86 45.24
CA GLY A 107 0.64 -6.76 44.74
C GLY A 107 0.92 -8.25 44.97
N TYR A 108 1.90 -8.59 45.82
CA TYR A 108 2.29 -9.96 46.14
C TYR A 108 2.20 -10.23 47.63
N TYR A 109 1.68 -11.39 48.03
CA TYR A 109 1.57 -11.74 49.44
C TYR A 109 2.95 -11.95 50.09
N VAL A 110 3.25 -11.14 51.11
CA VAL A 110 4.45 -11.24 51.96
C VAL A 110 4.03 -11.79 53.32
N LYS A 111 4.72 -12.80 53.86
CA LYS A 111 4.47 -13.26 55.24
C LYS A 111 5.30 -12.44 56.22
N GLY A 112 4.73 -12.09 57.37
CA GLY A 112 5.45 -11.40 58.45
C GLY A 112 6.71 -12.13 58.93
N ASN A 113 6.73 -13.47 58.83
CA ASN A 113 7.87 -14.30 59.23
C ASN A 113 9.04 -14.26 58.22
N ASP A 114 8.79 -13.83 56.98
CA ASP A 114 9.83 -13.66 55.96
C ASP A 114 10.67 -12.40 56.26
N LEU A 115 10.11 -11.46 57.03
CA LEU A 115 10.73 -10.21 57.44
C LEU A 115 11.55 -10.44 58.72
N LYS A 116 12.74 -11.03 58.56
CA LYS A 116 13.66 -11.25 59.69
C LYS A 116 14.13 -9.89 60.27
N PRO A 117 14.00 -9.66 61.58
CA PRO A 117 14.54 -8.46 62.22
C PRO A 117 16.07 -8.50 62.15
N THR A 118 16.67 -7.51 61.49
CA THR A 118 18.10 -7.26 61.57
C THR A 118 18.40 -6.60 62.92
N ASN A 119 18.83 -7.41 63.91
CA ASN A 119 19.22 -6.96 65.26
C ASN A 119 20.49 -6.08 65.30
N ARG A 120 20.88 -5.47 64.18
CA ARG A 120 21.98 -4.51 64.10
C ARG A 120 21.49 -3.26 63.40
N PRO A 121 21.55 -2.08 64.05
CA PRO A 121 21.60 -0.82 63.32
C PRO A 121 22.97 -0.75 62.63
N SER A 122 23.14 -1.50 61.54
CA SER A 122 24.25 -1.25 60.63
C SER A 122 23.93 0.05 59.93
N TYR A 123 24.76 1.06 60.12
CA TYR A 123 24.85 2.23 59.24
C TYR A 123 24.59 1.77 57.81
N ILE A 124 23.58 2.35 57.18
CA ILE A 124 23.14 2.02 55.84
C ILE A 124 24.30 2.34 54.89
N THR A 125 25.15 1.37 54.66
CA THR A 125 25.80 1.24 53.36
C THR A 125 24.75 0.65 52.43
N PRO A 126 24.56 1.19 51.20
CA PRO A 126 23.54 0.69 50.30
C PRO A 126 23.81 -0.80 50.04
N VAL A 127 22.95 -1.66 50.57
CA VAL A 127 23.03 -3.10 50.33
C VAL A 127 22.70 -3.31 48.85
N LYS A 128 23.75 -3.51 48.05
CA LYS A 128 23.69 -3.88 46.63
C LYS A 128 23.24 -5.34 46.47
N ASN A 129 22.11 -5.75 47.04
CA ASN A 129 21.56 -7.07 46.77
C ASN A 129 20.08 -6.90 46.40
N ALA A 130 19.87 -6.45 45.16
CA ALA A 130 18.56 -6.28 44.54
C ALA A 130 18.13 -7.58 43.85
N VAL A 131 18.05 -8.71 44.58
CA VAL A 131 17.87 -10.01 43.92
C VAL A 131 16.46 -10.21 43.33
N ASP A 132 15.43 -9.54 43.85
CA ASP A 132 14.07 -9.62 43.27
C ASP A 132 13.66 -8.37 42.45
N GLY A 133 14.43 -7.28 42.54
CA GLY A 133 14.17 -6.05 41.80
C GLY A 133 14.91 -5.94 40.46
N GLU A 134 15.84 -6.86 40.19
CA GLU A 134 16.58 -6.94 38.92
C GLU A 134 15.79 -7.68 37.84
N PHE A 135 15.08 -8.77 38.20
CA PHE A 135 14.25 -9.54 37.26
C PHE A 135 13.15 -8.67 36.61
N TYR A 136 12.36 -7.97 37.42
CA TYR A 136 11.31 -7.06 36.92
C TYR A 136 11.86 -5.81 36.23
N ARG A 137 13.09 -5.37 36.54
CA ARG A 137 13.75 -4.27 35.82
C ARG A 137 14.21 -4.71 34.45
N GLU A 138 14.75 -5.92 34.34
CA GLU A 138 15.25 -6.45 33.08
C GLU A 138 14.11 -6.77 32.12
N GLU A 139 13.01 -7.37 32.60
CA GLU A 139 11.81 -7.60 31.78
C GLU A 139 11.15 -6.28 31.37
N LYS A 140 11.01 -5.32 32.28
CA LYS A 140 10.50 -3.98 31.94
C LYS A 140 11.38 -3.28 30.90
N PHE A 141 12.70 -3.41 31.01
CA PHE A 141 13.63 -2.84 30.04
C PHE A 141 13.52 -3.52 28.67
N LYS A 142 13.38 -4.85 28.63
CA LYS A 142 13.10 -5.62 27.41
C LYS A 142 11.79 -5.18 26.74
N ILE A 143 10.72 -4.99 27.52
CA ILE A 143 9.43 -4.50 27.02
C ILE A 143 9.56 -3.08 26.43
N LEU A 144 10.29 -2.19 27.09
CA LEU A 144 10.53 -0.84 26.59
C LEU A 144 11.35 -0.83 25.29
N GLN A 145 12.36 -1.70 25.19
CA GLN A 145 13.13 -1.86 23.96
C GLN A 145 12.27 -2.39 22.81
N LEU A 146 11.47 -3.43 23.06
CA LEU A 146 10.54 -3.98 22.07
C LEU A 146 9.54 -2.92 21.61
N ARG A 147 9.00 -2.11 22.54
CA ARG A 147 8.08 -1.02 22.19
C ARG A 147 8.72 0.01 21.25
N GLU A 148 9.96 0.41 21.50
CA GLU A 148 10.63 1.39 20.64
C GLU A 148 10.97 0.79 19.27
N GLN A 149 11.37 -0.49 19.22
CA GLN A 149 11.57 -1.23 17.97
C GLN A 149 10.27 -1.32 17.16
N LEU A 150 9.15 -1.71 17.79
CA LEU A 150 7.85 -1.80 17.13
C LEU A 150 7.38 -0.44 16.60
N LYS A 151 7.60 0.63 17.37
CA LYS A 151 7.26 1.99 16.96
C LYS A 151 8.07 2.43 15.75
N GLU A 152 9.36 2.11 15.69
CA GLU A 152 10.20 2.42 14.54
C GLU A 152 9.82 1.59 13.32
N ASN A 153 9.57 0.29 13.50
CA ASN A 153 9.06 -0.59 12.45
C ASN A 153 7.73 -0.07 11.88
N ARG A 154 6.81 0.39 12.74
CA ARG A 154 5.54 1.00 12.30
C ARG A 154 5.77 2.23 11.44
N LYS A 155 6.73 3.11 11.81
CA LYS A 155 7.08 4.27 10.98
C LYS A 155 7.65 3.85 9.63
N GLN A 156 8.55 2.87 9.62
CA GLN A 156 9.16 2.36 8.39
C GLN A 156 8.11 1.74 7.46
N ILE A 157 7.23 0.88 7.98
CA ILE A 157 6.14 0.27 7.20
C ILE A 157 5.21 1.36 6.67
N LYS A 158 4.82 2.34 7.50
CA LYS A 158 3.98 3.46 7.06
C LYS A 158 4.62 4.25 5.92
N TYR A 159 5.94 4.49 6.01
CA TYR A 159 6.69 5.14 4.94
C TYR A 159 6.69 4.30 3.65
N GLN A 160 6.95 2.99 3.76
CA GLN A 160 6.92 2.07 2.61
C GLN A 160 5.53 2.04 1.95
N VAL A 161 4.46 1.97 2.73
CA VAL A 161 3.07 2.00 2.23
C VAL A 161 2.78 3.29 1.48
N ASN A 162 3.19 4.44 2.01
CA ASN A 162 2.99 5.72 1.33
C ASN A 162 3.76 5.77 0.00
N ARG A 163 5.02 5.31 -0.01
CA ARG A 163 5.82 5.23 -1.22
C ARG A 163 5.20 4.30 -2.26
N LEU A 164 4.67 3.15 -1.83
CA LEU A 164 3.93 2.20 -2.67
C LEU A 164 2.64 2.82 -3.25
N LYS A 165 1.90 3.61 -2.46
CA LYS A 165 0.72 4.34 -2.94
C LYS A 165 1.10 5.37 -4.01
N GLU A 166 2.20 6.08 -3.83
CA GLU A 166 2.70 7.03 -4.83
C GLU A 166 3.11 6.33 -6.13
N THR A 167 3.84 5.22 -6.05
CA THR A 167 4.24 4.45 -7.24
C THR A 167 3.03 3.86 -7.96
N TYR A 168 2.09 3.27 -7.22
CA TYR A 168 0.81 2.79 -7.74
C TYR A 168 0.07 3.90 -8.49
N ASN A 169 -0.08 5.09 -7.89
CA ASN A 169 -0.78 6.20 -8.51
C ASN A 169 -0.09 6.70 -9.78
N ARG A 170 1.25 6.70 -9.83
CA ARG A 170 2.00 7.03 -11.04
C ARG A 170 1.75 6.00 -12.15
N VAL A 171 1.86 4.71 -11.83
CA VAL A 171 1.62 3.61 -12.78
C VAL A 171 0.18 3.64 -13.30
N LYS A 172 -0.80 3.82 -12.42
CA LYS A 172 -2.21 3.94 -12.78
C LYS A 172 -2.48 5.14 -13.70
N SER A 173 -1.83 6.27 -13.45
CA SER A 173 -1.92 7.45 -14.32
C SER A 173 -1.35 7.16 -15.71
N SER A 174 -0.18 6.52 -15.80
CA SER A 174 0.41 6.10 -17.07
C SER A 174 -0.48 5.11 -17.83
N TYR A 175 -1.01 4.09 -17.14
CA TYR A 175 -1.97 3.14 -17.71
C TYR A 175 -3.19 3.85 -18.32
N ASN A 176 -3.81 4.78 -17.57
CA ASN A 176 -4.97 5.52 -18.06
C ASN A 176 -4.64 6.37 -19.30
N LYS A 177 -3.44 6.97 -19.36
CA LYS A 177 -2.98 7.73 -20.53
C LYS A 177 -2.80 6.83 -21.75
N LEU A 178 -2.15 5.68 -21.59
CA LEU A 178 -1.95 4.72 -22.68
C LEU A 178 -3.29 4.14 -23.18
N GLN A 179 -4.20 3.83 -22.25
CA GLN A 179 -5.54 3.38 -22.61
C GLN A 179 -6.30 4.43 -23.43
N ALA A 180 -6.18 5.72 -23.05
CA ALA A 180 -6.77 6.81 -23.82
C ALA A 180 -6.11 6.99 -25.19
N GLN A 181 -4.79 6.80 -25.31
CA GLN A 181 -4.09 6.84 -26.59
C GLN A 181 -4.52 5.69 -27.52
N LEU A 182 -4.62 4.47 -27.00
CA LEU A 182 -5.12 3.31 -27.74
C LEU A 182 -6.54 3.53 -28.23
N ALA A 183 -7.42 4.10 -27.39
CA ALA A 183 -8.78 4.44 -27.79
C ALA A 183 -8.82 5.46 -28.94
N ARG A 184 -7.94 6.48 -28.93
CA ARG A 184 -7.83 7.46 -30.02
C ARG A 184 -7.36 6.83 -31.32
N GLN A 185 -6.32 5.99 -31.28
CA GLN A 185 -5.82 5.29 -32.46
C GLN A 185 -6.86 4.34 -33.06
N LYS A 186 -7.70 3.70 -32.22
CA LYS A 186 -8.83 2.89 -32.70
C LYS A 186 -9.87 3.73 -33.45
N VAL A 187 -10.17 4.94 -32.99
CA VAL A 187 -11.11 5.84 -33.65
C VAL A 187 -10.53 6.43 -34.94
N GLU A 188 -9.26 6.83 -34.94
CA GLU A 188 -8.57 7.37 -36.12
C GLU A 188 -8.44 6.33 -37.22
N GLY A 189 -8.11 5.07 -36.88
CA GLY A 189 -8.06 3.96 -37.85
C GLY A 189 -9.43 3.72 -38.52
N VAL A 190 -10.52 3.76 -37.75
CA VAL A 190 -11.89 3.60 -38.30
C VAL A 190 -12.28 4.80 -39.17
N SER A 191 -11.88 6.03 -38.79
CA SER A 191 -12.13 7.23 -39.61
C SER A 191 -11.48 7.11 -40.99
N TYR A 192 -10.23 6.65 -41.03
CA TYR A 192 -9.49 6.49 -42.28
C TYR A 192 -10.10 5.42 -43.20
N GLU A 193 -10.59 4.31 -42.63
CA GLU A 193 -11.32 3.28 -43.38
C GLU A 193 -12.64 3.79 -43.94
N VAL A 194 -13.36 4.63 -43.19
CA VAL A 194 -14.63 5.24 -43.64
C VAL A 194 -14.39 6.22 -44.78
N ASP A 195 -13.36 7.06 -44.69
CA ASP A 195 -12.99 8.01 -45.75
C ASP A 195 -12.56 7.27 -47.03
N LEU A 196 -11.76 6.19 -46.91
CA LEU A 196 -11.39 5.32 -48.03
C LEU A 196 -12.61 4.65 -48.69
N LEU A 197 -13.58 4.20 -47.90
CA LEU A 197 -14.83 3.63 -48.42
C LEU A 197 -15.69 4.68 -49.13
N ALA A 198 -15.69 5.92 -48.64
CA ALA A 198 -16.39 7.04 -49.25
C ALA A 198 -15.78 7.40 -50.62
N ASP A 199 -14.46 7.54 -50.70
CA ASP A 199 -13.75 7.83 -51.96
C ASP A 199 -13.95 6.71 -52.99
N ARG A 200 -13.87 5.45 -52.57
CA ARG A 200 -14.13 4.31 -53.45
C ARG A 200 -15.59 4.23 -53.94
N CYS A 201 -16.54 4.71 -53.13
CA CYS A 201 -17.94 4.85 -53.55
C CYS A 201 -18.12 5.96 -54.58
N LEU A 202 -17.49 7.12 -54.38
CA LEU A 202 -17.55 8.25 -55.31
C LEU A 202 -16.96 7.89 -56.68
N LEU A 203 -15.84 7.17 -56.70
CA LEU A 203 -15.22 6.64 -57.93
C LEU A 203 -16.15 5.69 -58.69
N ARG A 204 -16.80 4.74 -58.01
CA ARG A 204 -17.79 3.86 -58.67
C ARG A 204 -19.00 4.62 -59.19
N GLN A 205 -19.41 5.70 -58.52
CA GLN A 205 -20.51 6.54 -58.98
C GLN A 205 -20.13 7.33 -60.24
N SER A 206 -18.90 7.87 -60.33
CA SER A 206 -18.43 8.57 -61.52
C SER A 206 -18.26 7.62 -62.71
N GLU A 207 -17.74 6.41 -62.49
CA GLU A 207 -17.63 5.36 -63.52
C GLU A 207 -19.02 4.95 -64.06
N ARG A 208 -20.01 4.77 -63.19
CA ARG A 208 -21.40 4.47 -63.60
C ARG A 208 -22.01 5.61 -64.41
N LYS A 209 -21.75 6.87 -64.03
CA LYS A 209 -22.23 8.06 -64.76
C LYS A 209 -21.57 8.18 -66.13
N SER A 210 -20.26 7.89 -66.24
CA SER A 210 -19.56 7.85 -67.53
C SER A 210 -20.12 6.76 -68.44
N ASN A 211 -20.27 5.54 -67.91
CA ASN A 211 -20.78 4.41 -68.69
C ASN A 211 -22.23 4.61 -69.17
N THR A 212 -23.07 5.28 -68.37
CA THR A 212 -24.45 5.62 -68.77
C THR A 212 -24.49 6.72 -69.82
N PHE A 213 -23.61 7.73 -69.71
CA PHE A 213 -23.45 8.75 -70.74
C PHE A 213 -22.98 8.15 -72.09
N ASP A 214 -22.00 7.25 -72.06
CA ASP A 214 -21.50 6.55 -73.24
C ASP A 214 -22.54 5.59 -73.85
N ALA A 215 -23.47 5.07 -73.04
CA ALA A 215 -24.59 4.26 -73.52
C ALA A 215 -25.66 5.13 -74.19
N LEU A 216 -26.01 6.28 -73.61
CA LEU A 216 -26.98 7.21 -74.19
C LEU A 216 -26.50 7.80 -75.52
N LYS A 217 -25.23 8.19 -75.61
CA LYS A 217 -24.61 8.70 -76.84
C LYS A 217 -24.63 7.67 -77.98
N ARG A 218 -24.51 6.38 -77.66
CA ARG A 218 -24.66 5.29 -78.62
C ARG A 218 -26.10 5.14 -79.12
N VAL A 219 -27.09 5.32 -78.25
CA VAL A 219 -28.51 5.26 -78.63
C VAL A 219 -28.92 6.46 -79.51
N GLU A 220 -28.46 7.67 -79.19
CA GLU A 220 -28.71 8.85 -80.02
C GLU A 220 -28.07 8.74 -81.42
N GLY A 221 -26.84 8.22 -81.50
CA GLY A 221 -26.20 7.95 -82.79
C GLY A 221 -26.92 6.91 -83.65
N ILE A 222 -27.63 5.96 -83.03
CA ILE A 222 -28.48 5.01 -83.75
C ILE A 222 -29.77 5.69 -84.23
N ALA A 223 -30.37 6.57 -83.42
CA ALA A 223 -31.61 7.27 -83.76
C ALA A 223 -31.45 8.32 -84.88
N GLN A 224 -30.26 8.87 -85.09
CA GLN A 224 -29.97 9.80 -86.19
C GLN A 224 -29.74 9.12 -87.56
N ASN A 225 -29.69 7.78 -87.60
CA ASN A 225 -29.50 6.99 -88.81
C ASN A 225 -30.80 6.34 -89.32
N PHE A 226 -31.95 6.75 -88.79
CA PHE A 226 -33.31 6.40 -89.26
C PHE A 226 -34.07 7.67 -89.64
#